data_AF-A0A117P7T1-F1
#
_entry.id   AF-A0A117P7T1-F1
#
_cell.length_a   1.000
_cell.length_b   1.000
_cell.length_c   1.000
_cell.angle_alpha   90.00
_cell.angle_beta   90.00
_cell.angle_gamma   90.00
#
_symmetry.space_group_name_H-M   'P 1'
#
loop_
_entity.id
_entity.type
_entity.pdbx_description
1 polymer ?
#
loop_
_entity_poly.entity_id
_entity_poly.type
_entity_poly.pdbx_seq_one_letter_code
_entity_poly.pdbx_strand_id
1 'polypeptide(L)'
;MLTYRGAVSLQEVDGGIAPWRIPFQERHLFFPEGGVGRAAMPSGVRVTFRTDAEGLAFRYAARPAPEMPGPPETAHVDVRVDGKPVASLPLVTDREVHTCRVGALPGGSDRLVELWLPALNQFVLHGVELPAGAEVGRDTHTAPRWVHYGASESQGRGALSPTRNWTATVATELGLDLTSLAIGAGCYLQPLFATLLRDLPADLITCMVGMNIYGTRALNQFTYRPNLVGLVRIIRERHPSTPLVIASHHYSPWHDPLEGDGYLSLTEVREQTREVVDLLRAAGDENVHYVHGPSLAGPETAHLYVEPRYTDPLHFNQEGHDLLAAAFQRKLVELVPDLVRS
;
A
#
# COMPACT_ATOMS: atom_id res chain seq x y z
N MET A 1 11.76 -19.46 11.24
CA MET A 1 12.39 -18.77 10.09
C MET A 1 11.37 -17.77 9.55
N LEU A 2 11.59 -16.47 9.73
CA LEU A 2 10.58 -15.44 9.40
C LEU A 2 10.67 -15.04 7.92
N THR A 3 9.51 -14.80 7.30
CA THR A 3 9.42 -14.22 5.95
C THR A 3 8.76 -12.84 6.04
N TYR A 4 9.34 -11.83 5.40
CA TYR A 4 8.80 -10.47 5.37
C TYR A 4 8.13 -10.24 4.02
N ARG A 5 6.84 -10.53 3.92
CA ARG A 5 6.10 -10.31 2.68
C ARG A 5 5.72 -8.84 2.53
N GLY A 6 5.78 -8.34 1.30
CA GLY A 6 5.53 -6.93 0.97
C GLY A 6 6.70 -5.98 1.26
N ALA A 7 7.80 -6.47 1.87
CA ALA A 7 9.03 -5.70 2.02
C ALA A 7 9.90 -5.83 0.76
N VAL A 8 10.49 -4.72 0.31
CA VAL A 8 11.44 -4.67 -0.81
C VAL A 8 12.86 -4.95 -0.33
N SER A 9 13.20 -4.47 0.86
CA SER A 9 14.50 -4.75 1.49
C SER A 9 14.37 -4.73 3.00
N LEU A 10 15.40 -5.25 3.68
CA LEU A 10 15.47 -5.32 5.13
C LEU A 10 16.73 -4.58 5.60
N GLN A 11 16.61 -3.89 6.73
CA GLN A 11 17.72 -3.22 7.41
C GLN A 11 17.86 -3.80 8.82
N GLU A 12 19.09 -4.20 9.19
CA GLU A 12 19.41 -4.51 10.59
C GLU A 12 19.52 -3.22 11.41
N VAL A 13 18.82 -3.17 12.55
CA VAL A 13 18.79 -2.03 13.46
C VAL A 13 18.80 -2.56 14.89
N ASP A 14 19.88 -2.31 15.63
CA ASP A 14 20.01 -2.66 17.05
C ASP A 14 19.62 -4.11 17.39
N GLY A 15 20.07 -5.06 16.55
CA GLY A 15 19.76 -6.48 16.69
C GLY A 15 18.34 -6.89 16.30
N GLY A 16 17.55 -5.98 15.74
CA GLY A 16 16.26 -6.25 15.10
C GLY A 16 16.27 -5.96 13.59
N ILE A 17 15.13 -6.18 12.95
CA ILE A 17 14.93 -6.02 11.51
C ILE A 17 13.86 -4.96 11.23
N ALA A 18 14.23 -3.93 10.49
CA ALA A 18 13.34 -2.93 9.92
C ALA A 18 13.03 -3.26 8.46
N PRO A 19 11.77 -3.56 8.09
CA PRO A 19 11.39 -3.72 6.69
C PRO A 19 11.24 -2.37 5.98
N TRP A 20 11.69 -2.32 4.72
CA TRP A 20 11.61 -1.15 3.85
C TRP A 20 10.79 -1.46 2.60
N ARG A 21 10.05 -0.47 2.11
CA ARG A 21 9.23 -0.58 0.88
C ARG A 21 9.96 -0.08 -0.38
N ILE A 22 11.25 0.24 -0.25
CA ILE A 22 12.20 0.55 -1.33
C ILE A 22 13.55 -0.12 -1.01
N PRO A 23 14.53 -0.15 -1.94
CA PRO A 23 15.88 -0.61 -1.62
C PRO A 23 16.55 0.33 -0.60
N PHE A 24 16.80 -0.16 0.62
CA PHE A 24 17.35 0.64 1.72
C PHE A 24 18.67 1.31 1.35
N GLN A 25 19.56 0.62 0.65
CA GLN A 25 20.88 1.16 0.27
C GLN A 25 20.78 2.33 -0.71
N GLU A 26 19.68 2.41 -1.48
CA GLU A 26 19.43 3.44 -2.48
C GLU A 26 18.37 4.46 -2.04
N ARG A 27 17.91 4.39 -0.77
CA ARG A 27 16.77 5.17 -0.27
C ARG A 27 16.83 6.67 -0.55
N HIS A 28 18.04 7.24 -0.57
CA HIS A 28 18.28 8.67 -0.83
C HIS A 28 18.16 9.05 -2.31
N LEU A 29 18.06 8.08 -3.24
CA LEU A 29 17.76 8.31 -4.65
C LEU A 29 16.26 8.46 -4.91
N PHE A 30 15.41 7.84 -4.08
CA PHE A 30 13.95 7.82 -4.27
C PHE A 30 13.28 9.10 -3.75
N PHE A 31 13.84 9.72 -2.71
CA PHE A 31 13.23 10.87 -2.06
C PHE A 31 14.28 11.91 -1.64
N PRO A 32 13.94 13.21 -1.70
CA PRO A 32 14.70 14.23 -0.98
C PRO A 32 14.59 14.02 0.55
N GLU A 33 15.39 14.75 1.32
CA GLU A 33 15.33 14.70 2.79
C GLU A 33 13.87 14.85 3.31
N GLY A 34 13.49 14.01 4.28
CA GLY A 34 12.14 13.94 4.84
C GLY A 34 11.23 12.87 4.22
N GLY A 35 11.38 12.53 2.94
CA GLY A 35 10.56 11.47 2.29
C GLY A 35 11.03 10.05 2.64
N VAL A 36 12.34 9.88 2.88
CA VAL A 36 12.98 8.59 3.23
C VAL A 36 12.30 7.93 4.43
N GLY A 37 11.89 8.72 5.43
CA GLY A 37 11.24 8.18 6.62
C GLY A 37 9.91 7.48 6.35
N ARG A 38 9.17 7.90 5.32
CA ARG A 38 7.88 7.30 4.93
C ARG A 38 8.06 5.95 4.22
N ALA A 39 9.18 5.77 3.51
CA ALA A 39 9.50 4.51 2.85
C ALA A 39 9.89 3.40 3.85
N ALA A 40 10.29 3.78 5.07
CA ALA A 40 10.53 2.88 6.20
C ALA A 40 9.27 2.56 7.04
N MET A 41 8.12 3.16 6.72
CA MET A 41 6.84 2.79 7.33
C MET A 41 6.29 1.57 6.58
N PRO A 42 6.05 0.43 7.25
CA PRO A 42 5.85 -0.86 6.60
C PRO A 42 4.38 -1.12 6.21
N SER A 43 3.71 -0.13 5.61
CA SER A 43 2.34 -0.30 5.11
C SER A 43 2.23 -1.45 4.11
N GLY A 44 1.32 -2.40 4.37
CA GLY A 44 1.14 -3.61 3.57
C GLY A 44 2.20 -4.70 3.79
N VAL A 45 3.19 -4.48 4.66
CA VAL A 45 4.17 -5.49 5.03
C VAL A 45 3.61 -6.37 6.14
N ARG A 46 3.87 -7.68 6.05
CA ARG A 46 3.61 -8.62 7.13
C ARG A 46 4.74 -9.60 7.35
N VAL A 47 4.94 -9.97 8.61
CA VAL A 47 5.89 -11.02 9.00
C VAL A 47 5.14 -12.33 9.09
N THR A 48 5.58 -13.34 8.35
CA THR A 48 4.91 -14.62 8.24
C THR A 48 5.81 -15.78 8.64
N PHE A 49 5.20 -16.78 9.27
CA PHE A 49 5.85 -18.03 9.66
C PHE A 49 4.79 -19.10 9.95
N ARG A 50 5.18 -20.37 9.89
CA ARG A 50 4.34 -21.50 10.31
C ARG A 50 4.70 -21.94 11.71
N THR A 51 3.73 -22.37 12.50
CA THR A 51 4.00 -22.91 13.85
C THR A 51 2.85 -23.81 14.33
N ASP A 52 3.15 -24.68 15.29
CA ASP A 52 2.17 -25.46 16.07
C ASP A 52 1.87 -24.82 17.45
N ALA A 53 2.55 -23.71 17.81
CA ALA A 53 2.36 -22.96 19.06
C ALA A 53 0.93 -22.44 19.27
N GLU A 54 0.34 -22.68 20.44
CA GLU A 54 -1.01 -22.18 20.76
C GLU A 54 -1.05 -20.67 21.06
N GLY A 55 0.10 -20.01 21.14
CA GLY A 55 0.24 -18.59 21.44
C GLY A 55 1.65 -18.12 21.12
N LEU A 56 1.85 -16.81 21.04
CA LEU A 56 3.16 -16.23 20.76
C LEU A 56 3.34 -14.88 21.44
N ALA A 57 4.59 -14.44 21.57
CA ALA A 57 4.90 -13.04 21.82
C ALA A 57 5.83 -12.52 20.74
N PHE A 58 5.87 -11.21 20.55
CA PHE A 58 6.88 -10.58 19.71
C PHE A 58 7.43 -9.33 20.37
N ARG A 59 8.73 -9.10 20.16
CA ARG A 59 9.45 -7.92 20.63
C ARG A 59 9.63 -6.94 19.50
N TYR A 60 9.30 -5.68 19.72
CA TYR A 60 9.37 -4.66 18.69
C TYR A 60 9.79 -3.31 19.28
N ALA A 61 10.28 -2.43 18.41
CA ALA A 61 10.37 -1.00 18.66
C ALA A 61 9.64 -0.27 17.53
N ALA A 62 8.91 0.79 17.87
CA ALA A 62 8.19 1.59 16.88
C ALA A 62 8.35 3.08 17.16
N ARG A 63 8.41 3.89 16.11
CA ARG A 63 8.47 5.36 16.22
C ARG A 63 7.08 5.96 16.16
N PRO A 64 6.84 7.14 16.77
CA PRO A 64 5.57 7.84 16.61
C PRO A 64 5.30 8.12 15.14
N ALA A 65 4.03 8.08 14.75
CA ALA A 65 3.63 8.57 13.45
C ALA A 65 3.87 10.09 13.39
N PRO A 66 4.14 10.67 12.20
CA PRO A 66 4.19 12.11 12.04
C PRO A 66 2.87 12.76 12.47
N GLU A 67 2.94 13.92 13.12
CA GLU A 67 1.75 14.72 13.40
C GLU A 67 1.12 15.21 12.09
N MET A 68 -0.18 15.01 11.95
CA MET A 68 -0.95 15.36 10.76
C MET A 68 -2.32 15.89 11.18
N PRO A 69 -2.95 16.81 10.42
CA PRO A 69 -4.32 17.26 10.71
C PRO A 69 -5.30 16.09 10.77
N GLY A 70 -6.24 16.15 11.71
CA GLY A 70 -7.26 15.11 11.92
C GLY A 70 -7.04 14.33 13.22
N PRO A 71 -7.75 13.20 13.40
CA PRO A 71 -7.59 12.36 14.58
C PRO A 71 -6.17 11.77 14.65
N PRO A 72 -5.64 11.52 15.87
CA PRO A 72 -4.36 10.88 16.05
C PRO A 72 -4.40 9.43 15.57
N GLU A 73 -3.30 8.99 14.98
CA GLU A 73 -3.13 7.61 14.55
C GLU A 73 -2.85 6.70 15.74
N THR A 74 -3.53 5.55 15.78
CA THR A 74 -3.25 4.51 16.79
C THR A 74 -2.54 3.36 16.11
N ALA A 75 -1.27 3.15 16.44
CA ALA A 75 -0.45 2.11 15.87
C ALA A 75 -0.92 0.72 16.34
N HIS A 76 -1.10 -0.21 15.40
CA HIS A 76 -1.49 -1.59 15.68
C HIS A 76 -0.61 -2.57 14.91
N VAL A 77 -0.50 -3.80 15.43
CA VAL A 77 -0.20 -5.00 14.64
C VAL A 77 -1.47 -5.84 14.58
N ASP A 78 -1.89 -6.19 13.36
CA ASP A 78 -2.97 -7.15 13.18
C ASP A 78 -2.37 -8.55 13.07
N VAL A 79 -2.95 -9.50 13.80
CA VAL A 79 -2.58 -10.91 13.77
C VAL A 79 -3.64 -11.67 13.00
N ARG A 80 -3.20 -12.39 11.97
CA ARG A 80 -4.05 -13.33 11.24
C ARG A 80 -3.47 -14.74 11.35
N VAL A 81 -4.36 -15.72 11.34
CA VAL A 81 -4.03 -17.14 11.30
C VAL A 81 -4.82 -17.81 10.20
N ASP A 82 -4.11 -18.47 9.27
CA ASP A 82 -4.70 -19.12 8.09
C ASP A 82 -5.68 -18.20 7.34
N GLY A 83 -5.26 -16.96 7.14
CA GLY A 83 -6.05 -15.94 6.45
C GLY A 83 -7.21 -15.36 7.26
N LYS A 84 -7.41 -15.73 8.52
CA LYS A 84 -8.50 -15.21 9.38
C LYS A 84 -7.97 -14.23 10.44
N PRO A 85 -8.67 -13.12 10.71
CA PRO A 85 -8.28 -12.20 11.78
C PRO A 85 -8.39 -12.87 13.16
N VAL A 86 -7.37 -12.66 14.01
CA VAL A 86 -7.29 -13.21 15.37
C VAL A 86 -7.21 -12.09 16.41
N ALA A 87 -6.38 -11.08 16.18
CA ALA A 87 -6.21 -9.96 17.10
C ALA A 87 -5.80 -8.69 16.36
N SER A 88 -6.08 -7.54 16.97
CA SER A 88 -5.46 -6.25 16.63
C SER A 88 -4.87 -5.69 17.91
N LEU A 89 -3.54 -5.60 17.96
CA LEU A 89 -2.80 -5.28 19.17
C LEU A 89 -2.27 -3.85 19.09
N PRO A 90 -2.68 -2.95 20.00
CA PRO A 90 -2.14 -1.59 20.02
C PRO A 90 -0.65 -1.62 20.39
N LEU A 91 0.10 -0.69 19.82
CA LEU A 91 1.54 -0.57 20.03
C LEU A 91 1.88 0.68 20.84
N VAL A 92 2.92 0.57 21.66
CA VAL A 92 3.63 1.72 22.22
C VAL A 92 4.66 2.18 21.18
N THR A 93 4.70 3.48 20.91
CA THR A 93 5.51 4.04 19.81
C THR A 93 6.53 5.06 20.31
N ASP A 94 7.21 4.77 21.41
CA ASP A 94 8.17 5.65 22.08
C ASP A 94 9.65 5.39 21.70
N ARG A 95 9.90 4.51 20.71
CA ARG A 95 11.21 4.02 20.24
C ARG A 95 11.87 2.96 21.12
N GLU A 96 11.34 2.67 22.29
CA GLU A 96 11.86 1.62 23.17
C GLU A 96 11.41 0.24 22.70
N VAL A 97 12.06 -0.81 23.23
CA VAL A 97 11.69 -2.19 22.93
C VAL A 97 10.57 -2.65 23.85
N HIS A 98 9.43 -3.00 23.26
CA HIS A 98 8.24 -3.51 23.95
C HIS A 98 7.94 -4.95 23.54
N THR A 99 7.17 -5.66 24.37
CA THR A 99 6.69 -7.02 24.08
C THR A 99 5.17 -7.02 23.96
N CYS A 100 4.65 -7.49 22.82
CA CYS A 100 3.24 -7.79 22.63
C CYS A 100 3.01 -9.29 22.73
N ARG A 101 1.94 -9.70 23.43
CA ARG A 101 1.54 -11.11 23.56
C ARG A 101 0.25 -11.35 22.80
N VAL A 102 0.24 -12.39 21.99
CA VAL A 102 -0.95 -12.94 21.35
C VAL A 102 -1.39 -14.15 22.17
N GLY A 103 -2.65 -14.16 22.58
CA GLY A 103 -3.24 -15.29 23.29
C GLY A 103 -3.46 -16.50 22.39
N ALA A 104 -4.56 -17.23 22.63
CA ALA A 104 -4.88 -18.44 21.89
C ALA A 104 -4.95 -18.21 20.37
N LEU A 105 -4.11 -18.92 19.62
CA LEU A 105 -4.18 -19.00 18.17
C LEU A 105 -5.16 -20.11 17.77
N PRO A 106 -6.17 -19.82 16.95
CA PRO A 106 -7.07 -20.85 16.45
C PRO A 106 -6.34 -21.82 15.50
N GLY A 107 -6.89 -23.03 15.32
CA GLY A 107 -6.40 -24.00 14.33
C GLY A 107 -5.63 -25.19 14.94
N GLY A 108 -5.05 -26.00 14.04
CA GLY A 108 -4.35 -27.25 14.38
C GLY A 108 -2.84 -27.08 14.54
N SER A 109 -2.09 -28.18 14.42
CA SER A 109 -0.64 -28.26 14.63
C SER A 109 0.22 -27.65 13.52
N ASP A 110 -0.35 -27.00 12.52
CA ASP A 110 0.43 -26.32 11.47
C ASP A 110 -0.38 -25.14 10.91
N ARG A 111 -0.13 -23.95 11.47
CA ARG A 111 -0.87 -22.73 11.11
C ARG A 111 0.06 -21.67 10.54
N LEU A 112 -0.40 -20.98 9.49
CA LEU A 112 0.27 -19.80 8.97
C LEU A 112 -0.11 -18.60 9.84
N VAL A 113 0.88 -18.03 10.53
CA VAL A 113 0.71 -16.78 11.29
C VAL A 113 1.18 -15.62 10.43
N GLU A 114 0.41 -14.54 10.39
CA GLU A 114 0.77 -13.27 9.76
C GLU A 114 0.66 -12.14 10.79
N LEU A 115 1.77 -11.40 10.98
CA LEU A 115 1.82 -10.16 11.75
C LEU A 115 1.85 -8.98 10.77
N TRP A 116 0.70 -8.37 10.52
CA TRP A 116 0.57 -7.20 9.65
C TRP A 116 1.00 -5.94 10.39
N LEU A 117 2.02 -5.27 9.84
CA LEU A 117 2.77 -4.21 10.52
C LEU A 117 2.08 -2.83 10.42
N PRO A 118 2.35 -1.90 11.37
CA PRO A 118 1.70 -0.59 11.38
C PRO A 118 1.99 0.22 10.11
N ALA A 119 0.96 0.84 9.54
CA ALA A 119 1.04 1.53 8.26
C ALA A 119 1.84 2.84 8.26
N LEU A 120 1.85 3.55 9.40
CA LEU A 120 2.32 4.93 9.53
C LEU A 120 3.46 5.10 10.56
N ASN A 121 4.02 4.00 11.04
CA ASN A 121 5.07 4.00 12.06
C ASN A 121 6.28 3.23 11.53
N GLN A 122 7.48 3.78 11.68
CA GLN A 122 8.69 2.97 11.46
C GLN A 122 8.73 1.88 12.53
N PHE A 123 8.94 0.63 12.12
CA PHE A 123 8.82 -0.55 12.96
C PHE A 123 10.07 -1.42 12.83
N VAL A 124 10.57 -1.90 13.98
CA VAL A 124 11.69 -2.84 14.07
C VAL A 124 11.19 -4.07 14.81
N LEU A 125 11.33 -5.26 14.22
CA LEU A 125 11.07 -6.53 14.90
C LEU A 125 12.37 -7.08 15.50
N HIS A 126 12.41 -7.26 16.82
CA HIS A 126 13.57 -7.85 17.52
C HIS A 126 13.44 -9.38 17.67
N GLY A 127 12.24 -9.94 17.55
CA GLY A 127 12.05 -11.38 17.55
C GLY A 127 10.61 -11.81 17.80
N VAL A 128 10.35 -13.09 17.54
CA VAL A 128 9.12 -13.80 17.91
C VAL A 128 9.49 -14.88 18.92
N GLU A 129 8.74 -14.93 20.02
CA GLU A 129 8.91 -15.86 21.12
C GLU A 129 7.76 -16.86 21.09
N LEU A 130 8.10 -18.16 21.09
CA LEU A 130 7.15 -19.26 21.08
C LEU A 130 7.33 -20.11 22.36
N PRO A 131 6.30 -20.86 22.79
CA PRO A 131 6.42 -21.83 23.87
C PRO A 131 7.55 -22.83 23.61
N ALA A 132 8.20 -23.29 24.68
CA ALA A 132 9.25 -24.29 24.57
C ALA A 132 8.70 -25.58 23.92
N GLY A 133 9.40 -26.08 22.91
CA GLY A 133 9.00 -27.27 22.15
C GLY A 133 8.10 -27.01 20.95
N ALA A 134 7.61 -25.78 20.75
CA ALA A 134 6.86 -25.43 19.55
C ALA A 134 7.75 -25.47 18.31
N GLU A 135 7.21 -25.99 17.22
CA GLU A 135 7.84 -26.01 15.91
C GLU A 135 7.67 -24.66 15.21
N VAL A 136 8.68 -24.27 14.42
CA VAL A 136 8.64 -23.07 13.58
C VAL A 136 9.12 -23.37 12.17
N GLY A 137 8.21 -23.20 11.21
CA GLY A 137 8.44 -23.37 9.79
C GLY A 137 8.53 -22.05 9.04
N ARG A 138 9.11 -22.09 7.84
CA ARG A 138 9.01 -20.98 6.88
C ARG A 138 7.62 -20.97 6.27
N ASP A 139 7.11 -19.78 5.98
CA ASP A 139 5.95 -19.62 5.11
C ASP A 139 6.29 -20.04 3.67
N THR A 140 5.57 -21.04 3.16
CA THR A 140 5.68 -21.59 1.80
C THR A 140 4.48 -21.25 0.92
N HIS A 141 3.54 -20.44 1.41
CA HIS A 141 2.33 -20.09 0.68
C HIS A 141 2.67 -19.33 -0.62
N THR A 142 1.93 -19.63 -1.69
CA THR A 142 2.06 -18.94 -2.97
C THR A 142 0.72 -18.28 -3.29
N ALA A 143 0.76 -17.00 -3.60
CA ALA A 143 -0.39 -16.19 -4.01
C ALA A 143 0.04 -15.31 -5.19
N PRO A 144 -0.88 -14.89 -6.08
CA PRO A 144 -0.58 -13.94 -7.12
C PRO A 144 -0.02 -12.63 -6.53
N ARG A 145 1.12 -12.18 -7.05
CA ARG A 145 1.85 -11.02 -6.53
C ARG A 145 1.21 -9.74 -7.05
N TRP A 146 0.72 -8.90 -6.14
CA TRP A 146 0.15 -7.60 -6.46
C TRP A 146 1.08 -6.48 -5.99
N VAL A 147 1.62 -5.71 -6.92
CA VAL A 147 2.37 -4.49 -6.61
C VAL A 147 1.50 -3.26 -6.84
N HIS A 148 1.26 -2.48 -5.79
CA HIS A 148 0.44 -1.26 -5.86
C HIS A 148 1.32 -0.01 -5.70
N TYR A 149 1.32 0.87 -6.70
CA TYR A 149 1.95 2.19 -6.64
C TYR A 149 0.90 3.28 -6.37
N GLY A 150 1.15 4.11 -5.36
CA GLY A 150 0.20 5.13 -4.93
C GLY A 150 0.81 6.12 -3.95
N ALA A 151 -0.02 6.94 -3.34
CA ALA A 151 0.37 7.96 -2.37
C ALA A 151 -0.22 7.70 -0.98
N SER A 152 -0.44 8.74 -0.19
CA SER A 152 -0.81 8.64 1.23
C SER A 152 -2.20 8.05 1.46
N GLU A 153 -3.12 8.24 0.51
CA GLU A 153 -4.47 7.69 0.49
C GLU A 153 -4.46 6.15 0.52
N SER A 154 -3.42 5.56 -0.09
CA SER A 154 -3.20 4.12 -0.13
C SER A 154 -2.23 3.63 0.93
N GLN A 155 -1.54 4.55 1.62
CA GLN A 155 -0.62 4.22 2.70
C GLN A 155 -1.36 3.80 3.97
N GLY A 156 -2.58 4.27 4.22
CA GLY A 156 -3.44 3.77 5.31
C GLY A 156 -3.82 4.80 6.39
N ARG A 157 -3.70 6.11 6.11
CA ARG A 157 -4.23 7.17 6.98
C ARG A 157 -5.75 7.03 7.11
N GLY A 158 -6.25 7.01 8.34
CA GLY A 158 -7.69 6.90 8.62
C GLY A 158 -8.25 5.47 8.63
N ALA A 159 -7.45 4.47 8.27
CA ALA A 159 -7.75 3.07 8.54
C ALA A 159 -7.56 2.77 10.04
N LEU A 160 -8.47 1.99 10.63
CA LEU A 160 -8.43 1.65 12.06
C LEU A 160 -7.34 0.65 12.41
N SER A 161 -6.87 -0.14 11.44
CA SER A 161 -5.78 -1.11 11.64
C SER A 161 -5.12 -1.52 10.31
N PRO A 162 -3.92 -2.14 10.34
CA PRO A 162 -3.18 -2.50 9.12
C PRO A 162 -3.97 -3.31 8.07
N THR A 163 -4.73 -4.33 8.51
CA THR A 163 -5.51 -5.18 7.60
C THR A 163 -6.83 -4.55 7.16
N ARG A 164 -7.15 -3.37 7.71
CA ARG A 164 -8.33 -2.56 7.34
C ARG A 164 -8.00 -1.38 6.43
N ASN A 165 -6.74 -1.21 6.04
CA ASN A 165 -6.37 -0.36 4.91
C ASN A 165 -6.93 -0.96 3.62
N TRP A 166 -7.49 -0.15 2.73
CA TRP A 166 -8.18 -0.61 1.52
C TRP A 166 -7.33 -1.57 0.67
N THR A 167 -6.02 -1.32 0.54
CA THR A 167 -5.12 -2.21 -0.20
C THR A 167 -4.96 -3.57 0.48
N ALA A 168 -4.83 -3.58 1.81
CA ALA A 168 -4.72 -4.81 2.58
C ALA A 168 -6.04 -5.58 2.58
N THR A 169 -7.18 -4.90 2.70
CA THR A 169 -8.52 -5.49 2.58
C THR A 169 -8.65 -6.22 1.25
N VAL A 170 -8.43 -5.52 0.12
CA VAL A 170 -8.50 -6.12 -1.23
C VAL A 170 -7.54 -7.31 -1.36
N ALA A 171 -6.32 -7.20 -0.84
CA ALA A 171 -5.34 -8.27 -0.93
C ALA A 171 -5.79 -9.51 -0.15
N THR A 172 -6.31 -9.34 1.06
CA THR A 172 -6.78 -10.46 1.88
C THR A 172 -8.08 -11.09 1.35
N GLU A 173 -8.97 -10.30 0.75
CA GLU A 173 -10.24 -10.79 0.19
C GLU A 173 -10.04 -11.52 -1.15
N LEU A 174 -9.03 -11.12 -1.94
CA LEU A 174 -8.72 -11.74 -3.23
C LEU A 174 -7.54 -12.72 -3.18
N GLY A 175 -6.98 -12.98 -2.00
CA GLY A 175 -5.86 -13.91 -1.84
C GLY A 175 -4.58 -13.47 -2.56
N LEU A 176 -4.28 -12.17 -2.58
CA LEU A 176 -3.12 -11.59 -3.28
C LEU A 176 -1.94 -11.34 -2.33
N ASP A 177 -0.72 -11.55 -2.82
CA ASP A 177 0.51 -11.18 -2.12
C ASP A 177 0.85 -9.70 -2.40
N LEU A 178 0.36 -8.81 -1.53
CA LEU A 178 0.54 -7.36 -1.65
C LEU A 178 1.99 -6.92 -1.38
N THR A 179 2.52 -6.12 -2.29
CA THR A 179 3.63 -5.19 -2.07
C THR A 179 3.14 -3.76 -2.31
N SER A 180 2.96 -2.98 -1.24
CA SER A 180 2.48 -1.60 -1.34
C SER A 180 3.65 -0.63 -1.47
N LEU A 181 3.78 -0.01 -2.64
CA LEU A 181 4.62 1.17 -2.88
C LEU A 181 3.85 2.48 -2.66
N ALA A 182 2.77 2.45 -1.87
CA ALA A 182 2.00 3.63 -1.50
C ALA A 182 2.75 4.47 -0.45
N ILE A 183 3.53 5.44 -0.89
CA ILE A 183 4.37 6.26 -0.01
C ILE A 183 3.86 7.69 -0.10
N GLY A 184 3.47 8.27 1.03
CA GLY A 184 2.92 9.63 1.10
C GLY A 184 3.89 10.64 0.50
N ALA A 185 3.34 11.53 -0.35
CA ALA A 185 4.12 12.46 -1.17
C ALA A 185 5.16 11.75 -2.06
N GLY A 186 4.83 10.57 -2.59
CA GLY A 186 5.73 9.75 -3.39
C GLY A 186 5.20 9.34 -4.77
N CYS A 187 3.99 9.76 -5.15
CA CYS A 187 3.37 9.37 -6.42
C CYS A 187 3.39 10.51 -7.46
N TYR A 188 4.55 10.74 -8.07
CA TYR A 188 4.77 11.77 -9.11
C TYR A 188 5.21 11.19 -10.46
N LEU A 189 5.01 9.89 -10.68
CA LEU A 189 5.48 9.16 -11.87
C LEU A 189 7.02 9.16 -12.02
N GLN A 190 7.75 9.16 -10.91
CA GLN A 190 9.22 9.22 -10.94
C GLN A 190 9.80 7.97 -11.64
N PRO A 191 10.82 8.13 -12.50
CA PRO A 191 11.46 7.00 -13.18
C PRO A 191 12.01 5.93 -12.23
N LEU A 192 12.49 6.31 -11.05
CA LEU A 192 12.99 5.37 -10.02
C LEU A 192 11.89 4.43 -9.49
N PHE A 193 10.65 4.91 -9.36
CA PHE A 193 9.52 4.02 -9.05
C PHE A 193 9.13 3.15 -10.25
N ALA A 194 9.26 3.66 -11.48
CA ALA A 194 9.05 2.83 -12.66
C ALA A 194 10.08 1.70 -12.77
N THR A 195 11.36 1.94 -12.49
CA THR A 195 12.39 0.88 -12.46
C THR A 195 12.16 -0.10 -11.32
N LEU A 196 11.72 0.38 -10.15
CA LEU A 196 11.36 -0.49 -9.05
C LEU A 196 10.15 -1.39 -9.40
N LEU A 197 9.10 -0.83 -10.01
CA LEU A 197 7.95 -1.58 -10.50
C LEU A 197 8.33 -2.61 -11.58
N ARG A 198 9.30 -2.27 -12.45
CA ARG A 198 9.87 -3.19 -13.45
C ARG A 198 10.63 -4.36 -12.82
N ASP A 199 11.34 -4.13 -11.73
CA ASP A 199 12.26 -5.11 -11.15
C ASP A 199 11.60 -5.99 -10.08
N LEU A 200 10.48 -5.54 -9.50
CA LEU A 200 9.71 -6.32 -8.54
C LEU A 200 8.91 -7.43 -9.23
N PRO A 201 8.89 -8.65 -8.68
CA PRO A 201 8.09 -9.73 -9.23
C PRO A 201 6.60 -9.40 -9.05
N ALA A 202 5.85 -9.23 -10.15
CA ALA A 202 4.42 -8.91 -10.14
C ALA A 202 3.61 -9.76 -11.12
N ASP A 203 2.45 -10.24 -10.65
CA ASP A 203 1.41 -10.86 -11.47
C ASP A 203 0.24 -9.88 -11.72
N LEU A 204 0.14 -8.81 -10.90
CA LEU A 204 -0.68 -7.62 -11.11
C LEU A 204 0.08 -6.37 -10.68
N ILE A 205 0.04 -5.33 -11.50
CA ILE A 205 0.52 -4.00 -11.13
C ILE A 205 -0.67 -3.04 -11.16
N THR A 206 -0.84 -2.26 -10.09
CA THR A 206 -1.83 -1.18 -10.09
C THR A 206 -1.19 0.15 -9.69
N CYS A 207 -1.65 1.22 -10.32
CA CYS A 207 -1.20 2.59 -10.03
C CYS A 207 -2.42 3.43 -9.69
N MET A 208 -2.42 4.16 -8.56
CA MET A 208 -3.38 5.24 -8.31
C MET A 208 -2.65 6.58 -8.34
N VAL A 209 -2.94 7.38 -9.37
CA VAL A 209 -2.17 8.60 -9.69
C VAL A 209 -3.09 9.82 -9.76
N GLY A 210 -2.55 10.99 -9.41
CA GLY A 210 -3.21 12.27 -9.68
C GLY A 210 -3.03 13.31 -8.60
N MET A 211 -3.53 13.07 -7.39
CA MET A 211 -3.60 14.09 -6.33
C MET A 211 -2.26 14.72 -5.99
N ASN A 212 -1.21 13.92 -5.81
CA ASN A 212 0.13 14.45 -5.54
C ASN A 212 0.63 15.34 -6.70
N ILE A 213 0.43 14.92 -7.94
CA ILE A 213 0.87 15.65 -9.13
C ILE A 213 0.12 16.98 -9.26
N TYR A 214 -1.20 16.96 -9.06
CA TYR A 214 -2.06 18.14 -9.05
C TYR A 214 -1.69 19.08 -7.89
N GLY A 215 -1.69 18.57 -6.65
CA GLY A 215 -1.54 19.36 -5.43
C GLY A 215 -0.17 20.03 -5.29
N THR A 216 0.89 19.43 -5.84
CA THR A 216 2.24 20.03 -5.85
C THR A 216 2.63 20.68 -7.17
N ARG A 217 1.78 20.57 -8.21
CA ARG A 217 2.08 21.02 -9.57
C ARG A 217 3.36 20.40 -10.13
N ALA A 218 3.67 19.16 -9.73
CA ALA A 218 4.92 18.48 -10.07
C ALA A 218 5.10 18.26 -11.57
N LEU A 219 4.00 18.04 -12.30
CA LEU A 219 3.96 17.89 -13.75
C LEU A 219 2.94 18.87 -14.33
N ASN A 220 3.16 19.23 -15.59
CA ASN A 220 2.31 20.16 -16.33
C ASN A 220 1.78 19.50 -17.61
N GLN A 221 1.03 20.25 -18.41
CA GLN A 221 0.40 19.79 -19.64
C GLN A 221 1.36 19.18 -20.68
N PHE A 222 2.65 19.54 -20.63
CA PHE A 222 3.67 19.00 -21.53
C PHE A 222 4.40 17.79 -20.95
N THR A 223 4.50 17.69 -19.62
CA THR A 223 5.33 16.66 -18.96
C THR A 223 4.51 15.50 -18.40
N TYR A 224 3.22 15.68 -18.12
CA TYR A 224 2.38 14.62 -17.54
C TYR A 224 2.30 13.37 -18.43
N ARG A 225 1.77 13.51 -19.65
CA ARG A 225 1.58 12.37 -20.56
C ARG A 225 2.90 11.64 -20.87
N PRO A 226 4.03 12.32 -21.22
CA PRO A 226 5.29 11.61 -21.45
C PRO A 226 5.82 10.85 -20.24
N ASN A 227 5.65 11.37 -19.01
CA ASN A 227 6.07 10.65 -17.80
C ASN A 227 5.21 9.41 -17.55
N LEU A 228 3.89 9.49 -17.77
CA LEU A 228 3.01 8.33 -17.64
C LEU A 228 3.34 7.26 -18.69
N VAL A 229 3.53 7.66 -19.96
CA VAL A 229 3.98 6.74 -21.03
C VAL A 229 5.35 6.12 -20.69
N GLY A 230 6.28 6.93 -20.20
CA GLY A 230 7.61 6.47 -19.78
C GLY A 230 7.53 5.43 -18.66
N LEU A 231 6.71 5.68 -17.63
CA LEU A 231 6.48 4.74 -16.55
C LEU A 231 5.96 3.39 -17.07
N VAL A 232 4.95 3.40 -17.96
CA VAL A 232 4.41 2.15 -18.53
C VAL A 232 5.48 1.43 -19.36
N ARG A 233 6.21 2.16 -20.22
CA ARG A 233 7.26 1.55 -21.06
C ARG A 233 8.35 0.88 -20.24
N ILE A 234 8.82 1.53 -19.17
CA ILE A 234 9.83 0.96 -18.27
C ILE A 234 9.30 -0.31 -17.60
N ILE A 235 8.05 -0.31 -17.12
CA ILE A 235 7.42 -1.51 -16.54
C ILE A 235 7.39 -2.65 -17.58
N ARG A 236 6.98 -2.35 -18.82
CA ARG A 236 6.88 -3.34 -19.91
C ARG A 236 8.22 -3.95 -20.34
N GLU A 237 9.36 -3.38 -19.97
CA GLU A 237 10.69 -3.99 -20.21
C GLU A 237 10.82 -5.37 -19.57
N ARG A 238 10.15 -5.63 -18.43
CA ARG A 238 10.17 -6.92 -17.72
C ARG A 238 8.79 -7.52 -17.47
N HIS A 239 7.73 -6.73 -17.67
CA HIS A 239 6.34 -7.16 -17.53
C HIS A 239 5.55 -6.98 -18.83
N PRO A 240 5.94 -7.66 -19.93
CA PRO A 240 5.37 -7.42 -21.26
C PRO A 240 3.87 -7.66 -21.35
N SER A 241 3.32 -8.56 -20.51
CA SER A 241 1.90 -8.92 -20.52
C SER A 241 1.23 -8.89 -19.14
N THR A 242 1.94 -8.51 -18.06
CA THR A 242 1.34 -8.41 -16.72
C THR A 242 0.22 -7.37 -16.75
N PRO A 243 -1.00 -7.68 -16.24
CA PRO A 243 -2.05 -6.68 -16.16
C PRO A 243 -1.60 -5.43 -15.39
N LEU A 244 -1.79 -4.27 -16.02
CA LEU A 244 -1.45 -2.95 -15.48
C LEU A 244 -2.71 -2.10 -15.37
N VAL A 245 -3.22 -1.91 -14.16
CA VAL A 245 -4.42 -1.10 -13.92
C VAL A 245 -4.02 0.28 -13.43
N ILE A 246 -4.28 1.31 -14.24
CA ILE A 246 -4.00 2.71 -13.91
C ILE A 246 -5.33 3.38 -13.53
N ALA A 247 -5.51 3.59 -12.23
CA ALA A 247 -6.60 4.36 -11.67
C ALA A 247 -6.20 5.82 -11.55
N SER A 248 -7.06 6.73 -12.00
CA SER A 248 -6.93 8.14 -11.62
C SER A 248 -7.39 8.35 -10.19
N HIS A 249 -6.98 9.46 -9.55
CA HIS A 249 -7.47 9.83 -8.23
C HIS A 249 -9.00 9.86 -8.19
N HIS A 250 -9.60 9.48 -7.06
CA HIS A 250 -11.03 9.53 -6.82
C HIS A 250 -11.54 10.97 -6.67
N TYR A 251 -12.85 11.18 -6.49
CA TYR A 251 -13.39 12.53 -6.36
C TYR A 251 -12.86 13.24 -5.13
N SER A 252 -12.34 14.46 -5.30
CA SER A 252 -11.97 15.36 -4.21
C SER A 252 -12.97 16.53 -4.15
N PRO A 253 -13.72 16.69 -3.05
CA PRO A 253 -14.75 17.72 -2.95
C PRO A 253 -14.22 19.14 -3.04
N TRP A 254 -12.94 19.35 -2.75
CA TRP A 254 -12.30 20.67 -2.79
C TRP A 254 -11.61 20.96 -4.10
N HIS A 255 -11.08 19.94 -4.77
CA HIS A 255 -10.21 20.12 -5.93
C HIS A 255 -10.90 19.86 -7.26
N ASP A 256 -11.89 18.96 -7.30
CA ASP A 256 -12.65 18.70 -8.53
C ASP A 256 -13.39 19.93 -9.09
N PRO A 257 -13.95 20.84 -8.27
CA PRO A 257 -14.60 22.06 -8.76
C PRO A 257 -13.63 23.13 -9.28
N LEU A 258 -12.31 22.94 -9.11
CA LEU A 258 -11.31 23.95 -9.44
C LEU A 258 -10.74 23.73 -10.85
N GLU A 259 -10.60 24.84 -11.58
CA GLU A 259 -9.86 24.89 -12.83
C GLU A 259 -8.35 24.93 -12.57
N GLY A 260 -7.56 24.57 -13.57
CA GLY A 260 -6.10 24.38 -13.43
C GLY A 260 -5.29 25.67 -13.20
N ASP A 261 -5.87 26.85 -13.45
CA ASP A 261 -5.24 28.17 -13.27
C ASP A 261 -3.79 28.26 -13.81
N GLY A 262 -3.61 27.85 -15.07
CA GLY A 262 -2.30 27.80 -15.75
C GLY A 262 -1.48 26.53 -15.49
N TYR A 263 -1.98 25.61 -14.68
CA TYR A 263 -1.50 24.25 -14.47
C TYR A 263 -2.59 23.24 -14.84
N LEU A 264 -2.31 21.95 -14.66
CA LEU A 264 -3.35 20.92 -14.83
C LEU A 264 -4.33 20.94 -13.66
N SER A 265 -5.62 21.00 -13.95
CA SER A 265 -6.68 20.69 -12.97
C SER A 265 -6.69 19.20 -12.63
N LEU A 266 -7.32 18.83 -11.52
CA LEU A 266 -7.45 17.42 -11.16
C LEU A 266 -8.25 16.66 -12.24
N THR A 267 -9.26 17.29 -12.84
CA THR A 267 -10.04 16.75 -13.96
C THR A 267 -9.16 16.52 -15.19
N GLU A 268 -8.35 17.50 -15.59
CA GLU A 268 -7.42 17.37 -16.72
C GLU A 268 -6.40 16.25 -16.48
N VAL A 269 -5.91 16.08 -15.25
CA VAL A 269 -5.04 14.95 -14.89
C VAL A 269 -5.75 13.61 -15.13
N ARG A 270 -7.03 13.46 -14.76
CA ARG A 270 -7.80 12.23 -15.03
C ARG A 270 -7.98 11.99 -16.52
N GLU A 271 -8.31 13.04 -17.27
CA GLU A 271 -8.51 12.95 -18.73
C GLU A 271 -7.23 12.52 -19.43
N GLN A 272 -6.10 13.14 -19.11
CA GLN A 272 -4.80 12.76 -19.66
C GLN A 272 -4.38 11.34 -19.26
N THR A 273 -4.74 10.89 -18.05
CA THR A 273 -4.53 9.48 -17.64
C THR A 273 -5.28 8.53 -18.59
N ARG A 274 -6.57 8.80 -18.82
CA ARG A 274 -7.41 7.98 -19.71
C ARG A 274 -6.86 7.95 -21.13
N GLU A 275 -6.57 9.12 -21.69
CA GLU A 275 -6.05 9.23 -23.06
C GLU A 275 -4.72 8.51 -23.25
N VAL A 276 -3.81 8.56 -22.27
CA VAL A 276 -2.55 7.80 -22.33
C VAL A 276 -2.83 6.31 -22.38
N VAL A 277 -3.74 5.80 -21.54
CA VAL A 277 -4.12 4.38 -21.59
C VAL A 277 -4.74 4.02 -22.94
N ASP A 278 -5.65 4.83 -23.46
CA ASP A 278 -6.28 4.61 -24.76
C ASP A 278 -5.24 4.58 -25.90
N LEU A 279 -4.26 5.48 -25.87
CA LEU A 279 -3.15 5.51 -26.83
C LEU A 279 -2.25 4.28 -26.74
N LEU A 280 -1.95 3.80 -25.53
CA LEU A 280 -1.14 2.59 -25.32
C LEU A 280 -1.88 1.34 -25.82
N ARG A 281 -3.19 1.25 -25.59
CA ARG A 281 -4.03 0.18 -26.13
C ARG A 281 -4.11 0.22 -27.65
N ALA A 282 -4.29 1.41 -28.24
CA ALA A 282 -4.27 1.59 -29.69
C ALA A 282 -2.91 1.23 -30.31
N ALA A 283 -1.82 1.33 -29.54
CA ALA A 283 -0.48 0.89 -29.92
C ALA A 283 -0.21 -0.62 -29.68
N GLY A 284 -1.20 -1.38 -29.18
CA GLY A 284 -1.13 -2.84 -29.05
C GLY A 284 -0.92 -3.38 -27.63
N ASP A 285 -0.88 -2.55 -26.59
CA ASP A 285 -0.84 -3.03 -25.20
C ASP A 285 -2.26 -3.41 -24.75
N GLU A 286 -2.64 -4.68 -24.89
CA GLU A 286 -3.98 -5.16 -24.53
C GLU A 286 -4.18 -5.31 -23.01
N ASN A 287 -3.11 -5.26 -22.21
CA ASN A 287 -3.11 -5.53 -20.77
C ASN A 287 -2.89 -4.26 -19.92
N VAL A 288 -3.16 -3.08 -20.49
CA VAL A 288 -3.23 -1.82 -19.74
C VAL A 288 -4.69 -1.35 -19.66
N HIS A 289 -5.14 -1.08 -18.44
CA HIS A 289 -6.54 -0.75 -18.14
C HIS A 289 -6.64 0.57 -17.41
N TYR A 290 -7.62 1.38 -17.78
CA TYR A 290 -7.95 2.62 -17.08
C TYR A 290 -9.10 2.39 -16.12
N VAL A 291 -8.97 2.88 -14.89
CA VAL A 291 -10.07 2.96 -13.93
C VAL A 291 -10.36 4.43 -13.62
N HIS A 292 -11.59 4.84 -13.89
CA HIS A 292 -12.06 6.18 -13.56
C HIS A 292 -12.20 6.32 -12.04
N GLY A 293 -11.31 7.09 -11.40
CA GLY A 293 -11.27 7.24 -9.95
C GLY A 293 -12.61 7.61 -9.29
N PRO A 294 -13.37 8.59 -9.82
CA PRO A 294 -14.70 8.94 -9.29
C PRO A 294 -15.73 7.79 -9.34
N SER A 295 -15.51 6.74 -10.13
CA SER A 295 -16.35 5.52 -10.08
C SER A 295 -16.01 4.59 -8.91
N LEU A 296 -14.87 4.80 -8.26
CA LEU A 296 -14.46 4.09 -7.05
C LEU A 296 -14.99 4.79 -5.79
N ALA A 297 -14.89 6.12 -5.75
CA ALA A 297 -15.46 6.98 -4.72
C ALA A 297 -15.81 8.35 -5.32
N GLY A 298 -17.11 8.65 -5.39
CA GLY A 298 -17.65 9.83 -6.05
C GLY A 298 -18.00 10.98 -5.08
N PRO A 299 -18.73 12.00 -5.55
CA PRO A 299 -19.16 13.14 -4.73
C PRO A 299 -19.92 12.78 -3.46
N GLU A 300 -20.64 11.66 -3.46
CA GLU A 300 -21.36 11.13 -2.31
C GLU A 300 -20.43 10.78 -1.13
N THR A 301 -19.15 10.50 -1.36
CA THR A 301 -18.19 10.12 -0.31
C THR A 301 -17.52 11.33 0.37
N ALA A 302 -17.93 12.56 0.05
CA ALA A 302 -17.32 13.78 0.61
C ALA A 302 -17.37 13.88 2.14
N HIS A 303 -18.29 13.17 2.79
CA HIS A 303 -18.44 13.12 4.24
C HIS A 303 -17.51 12.09 4.92
N LEU A 304 -16.78 11.29 4.15
CA LEU A 304 -15.94 10.20 4.65
C LEU A 304 -14.48 10.59 4.88
N TYR A 305 -14.11 11.87 4.76
CA TYR A 305 -12.72 12.32 4.99
C TYR A 305 -12.43 12.55 6.48
N VAL A 306 -11.20 12.22 6.94
CA VAL A 306 -10.79 12.37 8.35
C VAL A 306 -10.29 13.76 8.69
N GLU A 307 -9.90 14.56 7.70
CA GLU A 307 -9.37 15.89 7.96
C GLU A 307 -10.44 16.82 8.57
N PRO A 308 -10.05 17.71 9.51
CA PRO A 308 -10.98 18.63 10.12
C PRO A 308 -11.62 19.56 9.08
N ARG A 309 -12.80 20.06 9.42
CA ARG A 309 -13.46 21.11 8.62
C ARG A 309 -12.47 22.26 8.37
N TYR A 310 -12.42 22.72 7.11
CA TYR A 310 -11.48 23.74 6.62
C TYR A 310 -10.01 23.31 6.47
N THR A 311 -9.73 22.01 6.52
CA THR A 311 -8.48 21.42 6.02
C THR A 311 -8.75 20.63 4.74
N ASP A 312 -7.75 20.51 3.87
CA ASP A 312 -7.84 19.76 2.62
C ASP A 312 -8.27 18.29 2.89
N PRO A 313 -9.45 17.85 2.41
CA PRO A 313 -9.95 16.50 2.61
C PRO A 313 -9.24 15.54 1.65
N LEU A 314 -8.28 14.79 2.20
CA LEU A 314 -7.37 13.93 1.42
C LEU A 314 -7.50 12.46 1.79
N HIS A 315 -7.72 12.14 3.06
CA HIS A 315 -7.71 10.75 3.53
C HIS A 315 -9.08 10.32 4.03
N PHE A 316 -9.50 9.14 3.60
CA PHE A 316 -10.75 8.56 4.07
C PHE A 316 -10.64 8.08 5.51
N ASN A 317 -11.76 8.12 6.22
CA ASN A 317 -11.99 7.34 7.42
C ASN A 317 -12.13 5.87 7.04
N GLN A 318 -12.35 5.02 8.04
CA GLN A 318 -12.48 3.59 7.80
C GLN A 318 -13.62 3.20 6.86
N GLU A 319 -14.77 3.88 6.95
CA GLU A 319 -15.90 3.61 6.06
C GLU A 319 -15.54 3.92 4.60
N GLY A 320 -14.80 5.00 4.35
CA GLY A 320 -14.28 5.30 3.01
C GLY A 320 -13.22 4.28 2.55
N HIS A 321 -12.38 3.76 3.44
CA HIS A 321 -11.48 2.64 3.13
C HIS A 321 -12.26 1.37 2.73
N ASP A 322 -13.32 1.03 3.47
CA ASP A 322 -14.17 -0.15 3.20
C ASP A 322 -14.89 0.00 1.85
N LEU A 323 -15.42 1.20 1.56
CA LEU A 323 -16.06 1.52 0.27
C LEU A 323 -15.07 1.42 -0.89
N LEU A 324 -13.89 2.05 -0.74
CA LEU A 324 -12.85 2.04 -1.78
C LEU A 324 -12.35 0.62 -2.04
N ALA A 325 -12.15 -0.19 -1.00
CA ALA A 325 -11.77 -1.59 -1.13
C ALA A 325 -12.80 -2.38 -1.95
N ALA A 326 -14.08 -2.30 -1.57
CA ALA A 326 -15.15 -3.02 -2.26
C ALA A 326 -15.30 -2.58 -3.73
N ALA A 327 -15.18 -1.28 -4.02
CA ALA A 327 -15.24 -0.76 -5.38
C ALA A 327 -14.05 -1.21 -6.22
N PHE A 328 -12.84 -1.16 -5.66
CA PHE A 328 -11.63 -1.57 -6.35
C PHE A 328 -11.60 -3.08 -6.59
N GLN A 329 -12.04 -3.88 -5.62
CA GLN A 329 -12.20 -5.33 -5.75
C GLN A 329 -13.10 -5.69 -6.94
N ARG A 330 -14.27 -5.05 -7.07
CA ARG A 330 -15.16 -5.25 -8.22
C ARG A 330 -14.47 -4.95 -9.54
N LYS A 331 -13.66 -3.88 -9.59
CA LYS A 331 -12.89 -3.52 -10.79
C LYS A 331 -11.80 -4.54 -11.12
N LEU A 332 -11.10 -5.10 -10.13
CA LEU A 332 -10.13 -6.16 -10.40
C LEU A 332 -10.81 -7.44 -10.89
N VAL A 333 -11.95 -7.84 -10.32
CA VAL A 333 -12.73 -9.01 -10.78
C VAL A 333 -13.28 -8.83 -12.20
N GLU A 334 -13.58 -7.60 -12.60
CA GLU A 334 -14.01 -7.24 -13.95
C GLU A 334 -12.84 -7.27 -14.95
N LEU A 335 -11.69 -6.66 -14.60
CA LEU A 335 -10.59 -6.40 -15.52
C LEU A 335 -9.59 -7.56 -15.62
N VAL A 336 -9.37 -8.29 -14.53
CA VAL A 336 -8.36 -9.36 -14.43
C VAL A 336 -8.93 -10.63 -13.78
N PRO A 337 -10.08 -11.15 -14.26
CA PRO A 337 -10.83 -12.22 -13.60
C PRO A 337 -10.00 -13.48 -13.34
N ASP A 338 -9.09 -13.83 -14.26
CA ASP A 338 -8.29 -15.05 -14.16
C ASP A 338 -7.29 -15.02 -12.99
N LEU A 339 -6.92 -13.83 -12.53
CA LEU A 339 -5.97 -13.65 -11.43
C LEU A 339 -6.64 -13.68 -10.05
N VAL A 340 -7.92 -13.29 -9.97
CA VAL A 340 -8.60 -12.98 -8.70
C VAL A 340 -9.79 -13.90 -8.40
N ARG A 341 -10.04 -14.92 -9.22
CA ARG A 341 -11.13 -15.91 -9.04
C ARG A 341 -10.64 -17.32 -8.62
N SER A 342 -9.40 -17.46 -8.15
CA SER A 342 -8.84 -18.75 -7.72
C SER A 342 -9.16 -19.09 -6.28
#